data_AF-A0A924XEK0-F1
#
_entry.id   AF-A0A924XEK0-F1
#
_cell.length_a   1.000
_cell.length_b   1.000
_cell.length_c   1.000
_cell.angle_alpha   90.00
_cell.angle_beta   90.00
_cell.angle_gamma   90.00
#
_symmetry.space_group_name_H-M   'P 1'
#
loop_
_entity.id
_entity.type
_entity.pdbx_description
1 polymer ?
#
loop_
_entity_poly.entity_id
_entity_poly.type
_entity_poly.pdbx_seq_one_letter_code
_entity_poly.pdbx_strand_id
1 'polypeptide(L)'
;MRAAILGCTSVAIVAMVMLYAGRARAELRVVGEGKARVIDARQFAEDERAGYETFKVRCTKCHEMNRPITAILTGVTPVSGSKFDANEVKRYVVKMMRKPNSGISREDAKEVLGFLRRALELAGQDKNDNASGTDEK
;
A
#
# COMPACT_ATOMS: atom_id res chain seq x y z
N MET A 1 55.47 -0.88 -24.13
CA MET A 1 54.07 -1.28 -24.31
C MET A 1 53.38 -1.31 -22.95
N ARG A 2 52.53 -0.32 -22.61
CA ARG A 2 51.50 -0.35 -21.54
C ARG A 2 51.00 1.07 -21.27
N ALA A 3 49.92 1.47 -21.94
CA ALA A 3 49.00 2.53 -21.50
C ALA A 3 47.88 2.59 -22.53
N ALA A 4 46.69 2.05 -22.20
CA ALA A 4 45.38 2.40 -22.82
C ALA A 4 44.26 1.40 -22.50
N ILE A 5 44.17 0.82 -21.28
CA ILE A 5 43.01 -0.04 -20.92
C ILE A 5 42.24 0.49 -19.69
N LEU A 6 42.77 1.50 -18.99
CA LEU A 6 42.22 1.95 -17.70
C LEU A 6 41.13 3.04 -17.78
N GLY A 7 40.80 3.53 -18.98
CA GLY A 7 39.85 4.65 -19.16
C GLY A 7 38.40 4.24 -19.44
N CYS A 8 38.17 3.16 -20.20
CA CYS A 8 36.81 2.76 -20.64
C CYS A 8 36.02 1.97 -19.59
N THR A 9 36.69 1.25 -18.68
CA THR A 9 36.00 0.43 -17.67
C THR A 9 35.33 1.27 -16.59
N SER A 10 35.93 2.41 -16.24
CA SER A 10 35.41 3.34 -15.23
C SER A 10 34.08 3.99 -15.64
N VAL A 11 33.92 4.31 -16.92
CA VAL A 11 32.71 4.97 -17.45
C VAL A 11 31.53 3.98 -17.51
N ALA A 12 31.79 2.71 -17.85
CA ALA A 12 30.75 1.68 -17.92
C ALA A 12 30.15 1.35 -16.53
N ILE A 13 30.97 1.33 -15.48
CA ILE A 13 30.51 1.06 -14.11
C ILE A 13 29.66 2.22 -13.57
N VAL A 14 30.06 3.47 -13.83
CA VAL A 14 29.27 4.65 -13.43
C VAL A 14 27.93 4.71 -14.17
N ALA A 15 27.89 4.37 -15.46
CA ALA A 15 26.66 4.30 -16.24
C ALA A 15 25.71 3.18 -15.76
N MET A 16 26.25 2.03 -15.34
CA MET A 16 25.46 0.93 -14.78
C MET A 16 24.90 1.26 -13.39
N VAL A 17 25.62 2.02 -12.56
CA VAL A 17 25.12 2.52 -11.27
C VAL A 17 23.99 3.56 -11.45
N MET A 18 24.05 4.41 -12.48
CA MET A 18 22.96 5.36 -12.78
C MET A 18 21.69 4.68 -13.32
N LEU A 19 21.79 3.52 -13.98
CA LEU A 19 20.63 2.71 -14.39
C LEU A 19 19.93 2.01 -13.21
N TYR A 20 20.58 1.92 -12.03
CA TYR A 20 19.98 1.45 -10.78
C TYR A 20 19.39 2.57 -9.92
N ALA A 21 19.54 3.84 -10.34
CA ALA A 21 19.02 4.98 -9.60
C ALA A 21 17.50 5.10 -9.76
N GLY A 22 16.79 4.45 -8.82
CA GLY A 22 15.53 4.94 -8.29
C GLY A 22 14.29 4.67 -9.12
N ARG A 23 13.62 3.54 -8.88
CA ARG A 23 12.16 3.54 -8.92
C ARG A 23 11.71 4.46 -7.78
N ALA A 24 11.36 5.71 -8.08
CA ALA A 24 10.62 6.54 -7.14
C ALA A 24 9.33 5.80 -6.78
N ARG A 25 9.29 5.18 -5.60
CA ARG A 25 8.05 4.60 -5.09
C ARG A 25 7.11 5.77 -4.84
N ALA A 26 5.95 5.75 -5.48
CA ALA A 26 4.90 6.69 -5.17
C ALA A 26 4.51 6.45 -3.71
N GLU A 27 4.79 7.43 -2.85
CA GLU A 27 4.42 7.39 -1.44
C GLU A 27 2.93 7.70 -1.28
N LEU A 28 2.24 6.99 -0.38
CA LEU A 28 0.85 7.27 -0.07
C LEU A 28 0.70 8.68 0.50
N ARG A 29 0.06 9.56 -0.27
CA ARG A 29 -0.14 10.95 0.13
C ARG A 29 -1.34 11.07 1.06
N VAL A 30 -1.09 11.61 2.24
CA VAL A 30 -2.11 11.91 3.25
C VAL A 30 -2.06 13.41 3.53
N VAL A 31 -3.22 14.05 3.58
CA VAL A 31 -3.37 15.50 3.78
C VAL A 31 -4.21 15.79 5.02
N GLY A 32 -4.05 16.98 5.58
CA GLY A 32 -4.71 17.39 6.82
C GLY A 32 -4.09 16.77 8.07
N GLU A 33 -4.57 17.20 9.24
CA GLU A 33 -4.04 16.81 10.54
C GLU A 33 -5.16 16.40 11.50
N GLY A 34 -4.83 15.59 12.51
CA GLY A 34 -5.78 15.11 13.51
C GLY A 34 -7.02 14.47 12.90
N LYS A 35 -8.20 15.02 13.19
CA LYS A 35 -9.49 14.52 12.69
C LYS A 35 -9.75 14.85 11.22
N ALA A 36 -9.09 15.86 10.67
CA ALA A 36 -9.20 16.24 9.27
C ALA A 36 -8.27 15.44 8.36
N ARG A 37 -7.48 14.51 8.93
CA ARG A 37 -6.54 13.67 8.19
C ARG A 37 -7.26 12.74 7.22
N VAL A 38 -6.95 12.86 5.94
CA VAL A 38 -7.55 12.09 4.83
C VAL A 38 -6.50 11.69 3.80
N ILE A 39 -6.78 10.65 3.02
CA ILE A 39 -5.92 10.24 1.91
C ILE A 39 -6.22 11.14 0.72
N ASP A 40 -5.19 11.64 0.03
CA ASP A 40 -5.37 12.52 -1.13
C ASP A 40 -5.94 11.73 -2.32
N ALA A 41 -7.23 11.89 -2.60
CA ALA A 41 -7.93 11.14 -3.66
C ALA A 41 -7.34 11.37 -5.06
N ARG A 42 -6.61 12.47 -5.28
CA ARG A 42 -6.04 12.82 -6.60
C ARG A 42 -4.90 11.91 -7.03
N GLN A 43 -4.37 11.09 -6.12
CA GLN A 43 -3.30 10.14 -6.42
C GLN A 43 -3.81 8.81 -7.02
N PHE A 44 -5.13 8.60 -7.06
CA PHE A 44 -5.76 7.37 -7.52
C PHE A 44 -6.36 7.52 -8.92
N ALA A 45 -6.36 6.43 -9.69
CA ALA A 45 -7.15 6.31 -10.91
C ALA A 45 -8.66 6.34 -10.60
N GLU A 46 -9.50 6.45 -11.64
CA GLU A 46 -10.95 6.63 -11.45
C GLU A 46 -11.61 5.48 -10.67
N ASP A 47 -11.27 4.24 -11.02
CA ASP A 47 -11.76 3.02 -10.39
C ASP A 47 -11.25 2.87 -8.94
N GLU A 48 -9.98 3.18 -8.71
CA GLU A 48 -9.37 3.21 -7.37
C GLU A 48 -10.03 4.30 -6.49
N ARG A 49 -10.38 5.45 -7.08
CA ARG A 49 -11.04 6.56 -6.40
C ARG A 49 -12.48 6.21 -6.04
N ALA A 50 -13.21 5.48 -6.88
CA ALA A 50 -14.52 4.95 -6.51
C ALA A 50 -14.42 4.05 -5.27
N GLY A 51 -13.42 3.15 -5.25
CA GLY A 51 -13.13 2.33 -4.06
C GLY A 51 -12.77 3.15 -2.82
N TYR A 52 -12.06 4.27 -2.97
CA TYR A 52 -11.77 5.19 -1.88
C TYR A 52 -13.03 5.85 -1.31
N GLU A 53 -13.97 6.27 -2.16
CA GLU A 53 -15.23 6.86 -1.71
C GLU A 53 -16.11 5.83 -0.98
N THR A 54 -16.20 4.60 -1.50
CA THR A 54 -16.87 3.49 -0.78
C THR A 54 -16.19 3.23 0.56
N PHE A 55 -14.85 3.21 0.60
CA PHE A 55 -14.08 3.05 1.83
C PHE A 55 -14.37 4.16 2.85
N LYS A 56 -14.41 5.43 2.43
CA LYS A 56 -14.77 6.57 3.30
C LYS A 56 -16.13 6.36 3.94
N VAL A 57 -17.14 5.97 3.18
CA VAL A 57 -18.49 5.80 3.71
C VAL A 57 -18.60 4.58 4.62
N ARG A 58 -18.01 3.45 4.23
CA ARG A 58 -18.21 2.16 4.92
C ARG A 58 -17.25 1.95 6.08
N CYS A 59 -15.96 2.21 5.89
CA CYS A 59 -14.92 1.90 6.87
C CYS A 59 -14.83 2.94 7.99
N THR A 60 -15.39 4.15 7.80
CA THR A 60 -15.46 5.16 8.87
C THR A 60 -16.85 5.28 9.52
N LYS A 61 -17.77 4.38 9.20
CA LYS A 61 -19.10 4.33 9.84
C LYS A 61 -19.00 4.09 11.35
N CYS A 62 -18.06 3.25 11.76
CA CYS A 62 -17.93 2.84 13.17
C CYS A 62 -16.82 3.59 13.92
N HIS A 63 -15.80 4.10 13.21
CA HIS A 63 -14.61 4.71 13.79
C HIS A 63 -14.05 5.83 12.89
N GLU A 64 -13.30 6.78 13.47
CA GLU A 64 -12.71 7.89 12.71
C GLU A 64 -11.68 7.43 11.65
N MET A 65 -11.57 8.19 10.55
CA MET A 65 -10.69 7.96 9.40
C MET A 65 -9.21 7.74 9.79
N ASN A 66 -8.77 8.32 10.90
CA ASN A 66 -7.38 8.17 11.34
C ASN A 66 -7.00 6.72 11.65
N ARG A 67 -7.94 5.88 12.11
CA ARG A 67 -7.67 4.46 12.40
C ARG A 67 -7.22 3.68 11.16
N PRO A 68 -8.01 3.64 10.07
CA PRO A 68 -7.57 2.92 8.90
C PRO A 68 -6.40 3.60 8.17
N ILE A 69 -6.26 4.94 8.19
CA ILE A 69 -5.04 5.61 7.68
C ILE A 69 -3.80 5.12 8.42
N THR A 70 -3.86 5.08 9.75
CA THR A 70 -2.75 4.57 10.57
C THR A 70 -2.45 3.12 10.21
N ALA A 71 -3.48 2.27 10.08
CA ALA A 71 -3.29 0.87 9.71
C ALA A 71 -2.61 0.68 8.34
N ILE A 72 -2.98 1.49 7.34
CA ILE A 72 -2.40 1.44 6.00
C ILE A 72 -0.93 1.89 6.06
N LEU A 73 -0.61 2.94 6.80
CA LEU A 73 0.76 3.47 6.86
C LEU A 73 1.71 2.58 7.67
N THR A 74 1.22 1.98 8.76
CA THR A 74 2.05 1.17 9.66
C THR A 74 2.06 -0.31 9.31
N GLY A 75 1.15 -0.77 8.46
CA GLY A 75 0.97 -2.19 8.16
C GLY A 75 0.42 -3.00 9.35
N VAL A 76 -0.13 -2.35 10.38
CA VAL A 76 -0.74 -3.02 11.55
C VAL A 76 -2.01 -2.33 12.01
N THR A 77 -2.99 -3.12 12.44
CA THR A 77 -4.25 -2.60 13.00
C THR A 77 -4.01 -1.94 14.37
N PRO A 78 -4.47 -0.71 14.62
CA PRO A 78 -4.16 0.03 15.85
C PRO A 78 -4.68 -0.58 17.16
N VAL A 79 -5.68 -1.47 17.09
CA VAL A 79 -6.33 -2.05 18.28
C VAL A 79 -5.74 -3.38 18.66
N SER A 80 -5.60 -4.28 17.69
CA SER A 80 -5.17 -5.65 17.97
C SER A 80 -3.70 -5.89 17.64
N GLY A 81 -3.01 -4.92 17.03
CA GLY A 81 -1.63 -5.09 16.56
C GLY A 81 -1.49 -6.13 15.43
N SER A 82 -2.60 -6.64 14.90
CA SER A 82 -2.58 -7.63 13.84
C SER A 82 -2.08 -7.00 12.55
N LYS A 83 -1.33 -7.76 11.75
CA LYS A 83 -0.86 -7.35 10.42
C LYS A 83 -2.00 -6.82 9.55
N PHE A 84 -1.67 -5.82 8.75
CA PHE A 84 -2.54 -5.12 7.82
C PHE A 84 -1.78 -4.92 6.50
N ASP A 85 -1.37 -6.04 5.90
CA ASP A 85 -0.68 -6.11 4.62
C ASP A 85 -1.64 -6.60 3.51
N ALA A 86 -1.12 -6.71 2.28
CA ALA A 86 -1.91 -7.13 1.11
C ALA A 86 -2.56 -8.52 1.23
N ASN A 87 -1.97 -9.44 2.00
CA ASN A 87 -2.48 -10.80 2.19
C ASN A 87 -3.55 -10.85 3.28
N GLU A 88 -3.36 -10.05 4.33
CA GLU A 88 -4.22 -10.00 5.52
C GLU A 88 -5.46 -9.12 5.32
N VAL A 89 -5.36 -8.05 4.52
CA VAL A 89 -6.43 -7.05 4.36
C VAL A 89 -7.72 -7.67 3.83
N LYS A 90 -7.64 -8.70 2.97
CA LYS A 90 -8.80 -9.44 2.49
C LYS A 90 -9.58 -10.08 3.63
N ARG A 91 -8.89 -10.73 4.56
CA ARG A 91 -9.54 -11.35 5.73
C ARG A 91 -10.12 -10.31 6.65
N TYR A 92 -9.44 -9.18 6.81
CA TYR A 92 -9.95 -8.06 7.59
C TYR A 92 -11.26 -7.48 7.02
N VAL A 93 -11.33 -7.22 5.71
CA VAL A 93 -12.55 -6.71 5.06
C VAL A 93 -13.69 -7.73 5.20
N VAL A 94 -13.45 -9.02 4.96
CA VAL A 94 -14.46 -10.07 5.15
C VAL A 94 -14.93 -10.13 6.61
N LYS A 95 -14.03 -9.98 7.57
CA LYS A 95 -14.38 -9.89 9.00
C LYS A 95 -15.30 -8.68 9.27
N MET A 96 -15.04 -7.53 8.65
CA MET A 96 -15.88 -6.34 8.79
C MET A 96 -17.24 -6.50 8.12
N MET A 97 -17.33 -7.16 6.95
CA MET A 97 -18.61 -7.49 6.32
C MET A 97 -19.51 -8.29 7.26
N ARG A 98 -18.95 -9.25 8.01
CA ARG A 98 -19.69 -10.09 8.96
C ARG A 98 -20.11 -9.36 10.24
N LYS A 99 -19.63 -8.14 10.50
CA LYS A 99 -20.06 -7.38 11.67
C LYS A 99 -21.50 -6.90 11.48
N PRO A 100 -22.39 -7.08 12.49
CA PRO A 100 -23.74 -6.55 12.44
C PRO A 100 -23.71 -5.06 12.13
N ASN A 101 -24.65 -4.61 11.29
CA ASN A 101 -24.79 -3.20 10.90
C ASN A 101 -23.57 -2.59 10.18
N SER A 102 -22.60 -3.38 9.71
CA SER A 102 -21.49 -2.85 8.89
C SER A 102 -22.00 -2.22 7.58
N GLY A 103 -23.03 -2.83 6.98
CA GLY A 103 -23.60 -2.39 5.71
C GLY A 103 -22.67 -2.56 4.51
N ILE A 104 -21.65 -3.42 4.62
CA ILE A 104 -20.68 -3.69 3.56
C ILE A 104 -21.21 -4.86 2.71
N SER A 105 -21.62 -4.57 1.48
CA SER A 105 -22.00 -5.61 0.49
C SER A 105 -20.77 -6.34 -0.07
N ARG A 106 -20.98 -7.37 -0.90
CA ARG A 106 -19.85 -8.05 -1.58
C ARG A 106 -19.20 -7.13 -2.60
N GLU A 107 -20.01 -6.29 -3.24
CA GLU A 107 -19.63 -5.31 -4.23
C GLU A 107 -18.78 -4.22 -3.57
N ASP A 108 -19.25 -3.66 -2.45
CA ASP A 108 -18.49 -2.70 -1.63
C ASP A 108 -17.13 -3.29 -1.23
N ALA A 109 -17.12 -4.56 -0.79
CA ALA A 109 -15.89 -5.22 -0.38
C ALA A 109 -14.90 -5.39 -1.52
N LYS A 110 -15.36 -5.64 -2.76
CA LYS A 110 -14.50 -5.76 -3.93
C LYS A 110 -13.85 -4.42 -4.27
N GLU A 111 -14.63 -3.34 -4.28
CA GLU A 111 -14.14 -1.97 -4.54
C GLU A 111 -13.13 -1.53 -3.47
N VAL A 112 -13.50 -1.70 -2.19
CA VAL A 112 -12.63 -1.35 -1.05
C VAL A 112 -11.34 -2.16 -1.08
N LEU A 113 -11.37 -3.44 -1.47
CA LEU A 113 -10.15 -4.23 -1.60
C LEU A 113 -9.27 -3.78 -2.76
N GLY A 114 -9.83 -3.29 -3.86
CA GLY A 114 -9.08 -2.67 -4.95
C GLY A 114 -8.31 -1.45 -4.44
N PHE A 115 -9.04 -0.52 -3.82
CA PHE A 115 -8.47 0.67 -3.19
C PHE A 115 -7.41 0.34 -2.13
N LEU A 116 -7.70 -0.56 -1.18
CA LEU A 116 -6.79 -0.88 -0.09
C LEU A 116 -5.48 -1.51 -0.59
N ARG A 117 -5.53 -2.37 -1.61
CA ARG A 117 -4.31 -2.90 -2.23
C ARG A 117 -3.43 -1.79 -2.78
N ARG A 118 -4.03 -0.86 -3.52
CA ARG A 118 -3.30 0.28 -4.06
C ARG A 118 -2.72 1.15 -2.96
N ALA A 119 -3.51 1.46 -1.93
CA ALA A 119 -3.06 2.28 -0.81
C ALA A 119 -1.91 1.62 -0.02
N LEU A 120 -1.96 0.29 0.17
CA LEU A 120 -0.90 -0.47 0.83
C LEU A 120 0.37 -0.53 -0.02
N GLU A 121 0.26 -0.66 -1.34
CA GLU A 121 1.40 -0.57 -2.27
C GLU A 121 2.09 0.79 -2.17
N LEU A 122 1.32 1.87 -2.23
CA LEU A 122 1.83 3.24 -2.08
C LEU A 122 2.45 3.47 -0.69
N ALA A 123 1.94 2.81 0.35
CA ALA A 123 2.49 2.85 1.70
C ALA A 123 3.67 1.90 1.92
N GLY A 124 4.09 1.12 0.92
CA GLY A 124 5.17 0.13 1.03
C GLY A 124 4.86 -1.06 1.94
N GLN A 125 3.58 -1.37 2.13
CA GLN A 125 3.02 -2.47 2.93
C GLN A 125 2.55 -3.64 2.05
N ASP A 126 2.98 -3.70 0.80
CA ASP A 126 2.75 -4.79 -0.16
C ASP A 126 3.73 -5.96 0.02
N LYS A 127 4.60 -5.92 1.03
CA LYS A 127 5.63 -6.93 1.26
C LYS A 127 4.99 -8.30 1.46
N ASN A 128 5.14 -9.15 0.44
CA ASN A 128 4.89 -10.57 0.52
C ASN A 128 5.98 -11.20 1.40
N ASP A 129 5.65 -11.53 2.65
CA ASP A 129 6.53 -12.31 3.53
C ASP A 129 6.77 -13.77 3.04
N ASN A 130 6.35 -14.11 1.81
CA ASN A 130 6.60 -15.40 1.16
C ASN A 130 7.82 -15.39 0.22
N ALA A 131 8.77 -14.48 0.43
CA ALA A 131 10.12 -14.52 -0.16
C ALA A 131 11.14 -15.27 0.73
N SER A 132 10.67 -16.19 1.58
CA SER A 132 11.49 -17.19 2.27
C SER A 132 10.79 -18.56 2.25
N GLY A 133 10.45 -19.01 1.04
CA GLY A 133 10.17 -20.40 0.75
C GLY A 133 11.16 -20.80 -0.33
N THR A 134 12.34 -21.26 0.06
CA THR A 134 13.20 -22.02 -0.83
C THR A 134 12.42 -23.27 -1.22
N ASP A 135 11.99 -23.33 -2.48
CA ASP A 135 11.70 -24.58 -3.16
C ASP A 135 13.02 -25.35 -3.27
N GLU A 136 13.43 -26.01 -2.19
CA GLU A 136 14.42 -27.06 -2.25
C GLU A 136 13.67 -28.37 -2.49
N LYS A 137 13.96 -28.96 -3.64
CA LYS A 137 13.46 -30.25 -4.11
C LYS A 137 14.59 -31.25 -4.07
#